data_AF-A0A2V5XWB8-F1
#
_entry.id   AF-A0A2V5XWB8-F1
#
_cell.length_a   1.000
_cell.length_b   1.000
_cell.length_c   1.000
_cell.angle_alpha   90.00
_cell.angle_beta   90.00
_cell.angle_gamma   90.00
#
_symmetry.space_group_name_H-M   'P 1'
#
loop_
_entity.id
_entity.type
_entity.pdbx_description
1 polymer ?
#
loop_
_entity_poly.entity_id
_entity_poly.type
_entity_poly.pdbx_seq_one_letter_code
_entity_poly.pdbx_strand_id
1 'polypeptide(L)' 'MFHQIHTYTELRQQIHDDLRIQHPDWVEPNGESPTCDSYEARLTQMLDTLTRTGSNGSIVATHRALEQGAN' A
#
# COMPACT_ATOMS: atom_id res chain seq x y z
N MET A 1 16.09 14.74 4.09
CA MET A 1 16.81 13.79 3.22
C MET A 1 15.79 12.74 2.83
N PHE A 2 15.47 12.59 1.54
CA PHE A 2 14.53 11.57 1.10
C PHE A 2 15.27 10.24 1.03
N HIS A 3 14.82 9.24 1.77
CA HIS A 3 15.37 7.89 1.64
C HIS A 3 15.02 7.39 0.25
N GLN A 4 16.05 7.09 -0.56
CA GLN A 4 15.82 6.44 -1.83
C GLN A 4 15.53 4.97 -1.56
N ILE A 5 14.41 4.50 -2.08
CA ILE A 5 13.96 3.13 -1.92
C ILE A 5 14.39 2.35 -3.16
N HIS A 6 15.10 1.24 -2.98
CA HIS A 6 15.75 0.53 -4.08
C HIS A 6 15.02 -0.76 -4.45
N THR A 7 14.20 -1.27 -3.54
CA THR A 7 13.42 -2.49 -3.73
C THR A 7 11.96 -2.32 -3.28
N TYR A 8 11.09 -3.13 -3.87
CA TYR A 8 9.68 -3.19 -3.47
C TYR A 8 9.51 -3.55 -1.98
N THR A 9 10.36 -4.43 -1.46
CA THR A 9 10.33 -4.84 -0.05
C THR A 9 10.67 -3.69 0.88
N GLU A 10 11.67 -2.87 0.55
CA GLU A 10 12.00 -1.67 1.33
C GLU A 10 10.87 -0.64 1.30
N LEU A 11 10.19 -0.47 0.16
CA LEU A 11 9.02 0.42 0.07
C LEU A 11 7.90 -0.03 1.01
N ARG A 12 7.60 -1.33 1.02
CA ARG A 12 6.59 -1.90 1.91
C ARG A 12 6.94 -1.68 3.37
N GLN A 13 8.20 -1.95 3.74
CA GLN A 13 8.65 -1.78 5.12
C GLN A 13 8.53 -0.32 5.56
N GLN A 14 8.93 0.63 4.70
CA GLN A 14 8.81 2.04 5.03
C GLN A 14 7.35 2.47 5.20
N ILE A 15 6.45 2.05 4.31
CA ILE A 15 5.01 2.34 4.44
C ILE A 15 4.44 1.74 5.72
N HIS A 16 4.83 0.52 6.08
CA HIS A 16 4.42 -0.14 7.32
C HIS A 16 4.87 0.64 8.55
N ASP A 17 6.16 1.02 8.59
CA ASP A 17 6.73 1.74 9.73
C ASP A 17 6.12 3.15 9.86
N ASP A 18 5.93 3.85 8.74
CA ASP A 18 5.31 5.17 8.70
C ASP A 18 3.85 5.10 9.18
N LEU A 19 3.09 4.08 8.78
CA LEU A 19 1.70 3.88 9.24
C LEU A 19 1.63 3.68 10.74
N ARG A 20 2.56 2.90 11.30
CA ARG A 20 2.63 2.66 12.75
C ARG A 20 2.96 3.93 13.54
N ILE A 21 3.83 4.78 12.99
CA ILE A 21 4.18 6.09 13.58
C ILE A 21 2.99 7.05 13.51
N GLN A 22 2.25 7.05 12.41
CA GLN A 22 1.07 7.91 12.21
C GLN A 22 -0.15 7.48 13.02
N HIS A 23 -0.28 6.17 13.28
CA HIS A 23 -1.40 5.57 14.01
C HIS A 23 -0.92 4.77 15.23
N PRO A 24 -0.39 5.45 16.26
CA PRO A 24 0.04 4.77 17.48
C PRO A 24 -1.13 4.08 18.18
N ASP A 25 -2.38 4.56 18.01
CA ASP A 25 -3.58 3.94 18.57
C ASP A 25 -3.91 2.56 17.98
N TRP A 26 -3.32 2.21 16.82
CA TRP A 26 -3.47 0.88 16.22
C TRP A 26 -2.44 -0.12 16.77
N VAL A 27 -1.47 0.34 17.55
CA VAL A 27 -0.44 -0.50 18.14
C VAL A 27 -0.91 -0.99 19.50
N GLU A 28 -1.08 -2.30 19.60
CA GLU A 28 -1.47 -2.95 20.84
C GLU A 28 -0.32 -2.94 21.86
N PRO A 29 -0.59 -3.15 23.16
CA PRO A 29 0.46 -3.14 24.20
C PRO A 29 1.55 -4.20 24.02
N ASN A 30 1.25 -5.29 23.31
CA ASN A 30 2.22 -6.32 22.91
C ASN A 30 3.12 -5.88 21.74
N GLY A 31 2.86 -4.70 21.18
CA GLY A 31 3.57 -4.16 20.03
C GLY A 31 3.08 -4.69 18.68
N GLU A 32 2.00 -5.45 18.62
CA GLU A 32 1.39 -5.86 17.34
C GLU A 32 0.45 -4.76 16.83
N SER A 33 0.15 -4.79 15.53
CA SER A 33 -0.85 -3.90 14.96
C SER A 33 -1.63 -4.64 13.87
N PRO A 34 -2.68 -5.41 14.27
CA PRO A 34 -3.47 -6.20 13.33
C PRO A 34 -4.10 -5.36 12.19
N THR A 35 -4.37 -4.08 12.47
CA THR A 35 -4.85 -3.12 11.46
C THR A 35 -3.78 -2.79 10.43
N CYS A 36 -2.53 -2.59 10.87
CA CYS A 36 -1.39 -2.35 9.98
C CYS A 36 -1.12 -3.59 9.10
N ASP A 37 -1.16 -4.79 9.70
CA ASP A 37 -1.01 -6.07 8.98
C ASP A 37 -2.10 -6.24 7.91
N SER A 38 -3.35 -5.90 8.24
CA SER A 38 -4.49 -5.94 7.31
C SER A 38 -4.30 -4.97 6.13
N TYR A 39 -3.77 -3.77 6.40
CA TYR A 39 -3.42 -2.79 5.37
C TYR A 39 -2.33 -3.32 4.44
N GLU A 40 -1.29 -3.93 5.01
CA GLU A 40 -0.17 -4.48 4.25
C GLU A 40 -0.61 -5.64 3.35
N ALA A 41 -1.46 -6.53 3.86
CA ALA A 41 -2.04 -7.63 3.10
C ALA A 41 -2.88 -7.11 1.92
N ARG A 42 -3.71 -6.09 2.16
CA ARG A 42 -4.52 -5.47 1.10
C ARG A 42 -3.66 -4.77 0.06
N LEU A 43 -2.63 -4.04 0.47
CA LEU A 43 -1.69 -3.38 -0.43
C LEU A 43 -1.00 -4.42 -1.34
N THR A 44 -0.52 -5.51 -0.75
CA THR A 44 0.11 -6.62 -1.49
C THR A 44 -0.85 -7.21 -2.52
N GLN A 45 -2.11 -7.45 -2.14
CA GLN A 45 -3.13 -7.99 -3.05
C GLN A 45 -3.45 -7.03 -4.21
N MET A 46 -3.53 -5.71 -3.94
CA MET A 46 -3.76 -4.71 -4.97
C MET A 46 -2.59 -4.65 -5.96
N LEU A 47 -1.36 -4.70 -5.48
CA LEU A 47 -0.16 -4.68 -6.32
C LEU A 47 0.01 -5.97 -7.11
N ASP A 48 -0.29 -7.13 -6.52
CA ASP A 48 -0.36 -8.41 -7.25
C ASP A 48 -1.41 -8.35 -8.37
N THR A 49 -2.59 -7.82 -8.05
CA THR A 49 -3.68 -7.65 -9.03
C THR A 49 -3.28 -6.70 -10.15
N LEU A 50 -2.60 -5.59 -9.85
CA LEU A 50 -2.08 -4.65 -10.85
C LEU A 50 -0.98 -5.29 -11.70
N THR A 51 -0.09 -6.09 -11.10
CA THR A 51 0.97 -6.80 -11.82
C THR A 51 0.38 -7.85 -12.77
N ARG A 52 -0.64 -8.59 -12.31
CA ARG A 52 -1.36 -9.59 -13.12
C ARG A 52 -2.21 -8.93 -14.22
N THR A 53 -2.90 -7.84 -13.91
CA THR A 53 -3.76 -7.11 -14.85
C THR A 53 -2.94 -6.30 -15.85
N GLY A 54 -1.73 -5.87 -15.47
CA GLY A 54 -0.78 -5.17 -16.34
C GLY A 54 -0.35 -5.95 -17.58
N SER A 55 -0.64 -7.26 -17.63
CA SER A 55 -0.47 -8.08 -18.84
C SER A 55 -1.63 -7.92 -19.84
N ASN A 56 -2.80 -7.38 -19.44
CA ASN A 56 -4.01 -7.29 -20.29
C ASN A 56 -4.78 -5.96 -20.24
N GLY A 57 -4.43 -4.98 -19.41
CA GLY A 57 -5.14 -3.70 -19.32
C GLY A 57 -4.28 -2.59 -18.75
N SER A 58 -4.09 -1.52 -19.53
CA SER A 58 -3.29 -0.35 -19.16
C SER A 58 -3.77 0.26 -17.85
N ILE A 59 -2.87 0.37 -16.86
CA ILE A 59 -3.09 1.00 -15.55
C ILE A 59 -3.65 2.44 -15.69
N VAL A 60 -3.34 3.11 -16.80
CA VAL A 60 -3.87 4.44 -17.16
C VAL A 60 -5.39 4.45 -17.29
N ALA A 61 -6.00 3.35 -17.77
CA ALA A 61 -7.45 3.25 -17.89
C ALA A 61 -8.14 3.19 -16.52
N THR A 62 -7.52 2.52 -15.54
CA THR A 62 -8.05 2.41 -14.17
C THR A 62 -8.01 3.75 -13.43
N HIS A 63 -6.94 4.53 -13.58
CA HIS A 63 -6.86 5.87 -12.97
C HIS A 63 -7.94 6.81 -13.52
N ARG A 64 -8.12 6.81 -14.85
CA ARG A 64 -9.13 7.65 -15.52
C ARG A 64 -10.57 7.30 -15.11
N ALA A 65 -10.85 6.03 -14.88
CA ALA A 65 -12.18 5.58 -14.46
C ALA A 65 -12.52 6.03 -13.03
N LEU A 66 -11.53 6.09 -12.13
CA LEU A 66 -11.74 6.55 -10.75
C LEU A 66 -11.97 8.08 -10.67
N GLU A 67 -11.32 8.87 -11.53
CA GLU A 67 -11.53 10.32 -11.60
C GLU A 67 -12.87 10.70 -12.25
N GLN A 68 -13.39 9.89 -13.18
CA GLN A 68 -14.64 10.17 -13.88
C GLN A 68 -15.92 9.83 -13.08
N GLY A 69 -15.81 9.09 -11.97
CA GLY A 69 -16.94 8.77 -11.10
C GLY A 69 -17.20 9.79 -9.98
N ALA A 70 -16.38 10.83 -9.87
CA ALA A 70 -16.44 11.83 -8.80
C ALA A 70 -17.03 13.18 -9.23
N ASN A 71 -17.70 13.27 -10.38
CA ASN A 71 -18.36 14.49 -10.88
C ASN A 71 -19.84 14.27 -11.22
#